data_AF-A0A1Y4HXL9-F1
#
_entry.id   AF-A0A1Y4HXL9-F1
#
_cell.length_a   1.000
_cell.length_b   1.000
_cell.length_c   1.000
_cell.angle_alpha   90.00
_cell.angle_beta   90.00
_cell.angle_gamma   90.00
#
_symmetry.space_group_name_H-M   'P 1'
#
loop_
_entity.id
_entity.type
_entity.pdbx_description
1 polymer ?
#
loop_
_entity_poly.entity_id
_entity_poly.type
_entity_poly.pdbx_seq_one_letter_code
_entity_poly.pdbx_strand_id
1 'polypeptide(L)'
;MNQVKFQVEGVEGSFFCDADQLTSYRTIKQFALGDKNPEGLFEALERVYMGKDEEYVDRVGGMDGLAKLNDAATAAVKAKNSSGSSRASRSTGTK
;
A
#
# COMPACT_ATOMS: atom_id res chain seq x y z
N MET A 1 0.23 -13.05 -4.10
CA MET A 1 0.59 -12.22 -2.93
C MET A 1 1.83 -11.43 -3.33
N ASN A 2 1.72 -10.13 -3.51
CA ASN A 2 2.81 -9.26 -3.97
C ASN A 2 3.11 -8.22 -2.88
N GLN A 3 3.94 -8.61 -1.92
CA GLN A 3 4.27 -7.76 -0.78
C GLN A 3 5.15 -6.57 -1.21
N VAL A 4 4.78 -5.38 -0.73
CA VAL A 4 5.52 -4.13 -0.91
C VAL A 4 5.83 -3.54 0.45
N LYS A 5 7.12 -3.30 0.69
CA LYS A 5 7.60 -2.60 1.88
C LYS A 5 7.59 -1.11 1.60
N PHE A 6 7.05 -0.33 2.53
CA PHE A 6 7.01 1.13 2.44
C PHE A 6 7.22 1.78 3.82
N GLN A 7 7.43 3.09 3.83
CA GLN A 7 7.59 3.89 5.04
C GLN A 7 6.61 5.06 4.98
N VAL A 8 6.08 5.43 6.14
CA VAL A 8 5.19 6.59 6.29
C VAL A 8 6.02 7.71 6.93
N GLU A 9 5.99 8.89 6.33
CA GLU A 9 6.74 10.03 6.84
C GLU A 9 6.23 10.44 8.23
N GLY A 10 7.14 10.57 9.20
CA GLY A 10 6.81 10.91 10.58
C GLY A 10 6.37 9.72 11.45
N VAL A 11 6.43 8.48 10.95
CA VAL A 11 6.10 7.29 11.72
C VAL A 11 7.27 6.32 11.71
N GLU A 12 7.74 5.91 12.89
CA GLU A 12 8.83 4.97 13.01
C GLU A 12 8.40 3.54 12.62
N GLY A 13 9.23 2.90 11.81
CA GLY A 13 9.04 1.52 11.39
C GLY A 13 8.78 1.38 9.89
N SER A 14 8.77 0.12 9.45
CA SER A 14 8.44 -0.24 8.08
C SER A 14 7.07 -0.88 8.01
N PHE A 15 6.29 -0.47 7.02
CA PHE A 15 4.97 -0.99 6.72
C PHE A 15 5.03 -1.94 5.55
N PHE A 16 4.06 -2.84 5.48
CA PHE A 16 3.94 -3.81 4.40
C PHE A 16 2.50 -3.82 3.90
N CYS A 17 2.32 -3.80 2.59
CA CYS A 17 1.01 -3.99 1.96
C CYS A 17 1.08 -5.03 0.84
N ASP A 18 -0.03 -5.67 0.54
CA ASP A 18 -0.18 -6.48 -0.66
C ASP A 18 -0.59 -5.59 -1.84
N ALA A 19 0.28 -5.48 -2.84
CA ALA A 19 0.03 -4.66 -4.03
C ALA A 19 -1.13 -5.16 -4.88
N ASP A 20 -1.32 -6.48 -5.00
CA ASP A 20 -2.42 -7.07 -5.75
C ASP A 20 -3.75 -6.75 -5.07
N GLN A 21 -3.80 -6.82 -3.73
CA GLN A 21 -5.00 -6.45 -2.99
C GLN A 21 -5.24 -4.94 -3.03
N LEU A 22 -4.20 -4.11 -2.91
CA LEU A 22 -4.35 -2.65 -2.93
C LEU A 22 -4.88 -2.14 -4.29
N THR A 23 -4.46 -2.78 -5.38
CA THR A 23 -4.89 -2.42 -6.75
C THR A 23 -6.10 -3.20 -7.25
N SER A 24 -6.61 -4.14 -6.44
CA SER A 24 -7.79 -4.93 -6.80
C SER A 24 -9.03 -4.06 -6.88
N TYR A 25 -9.82 -4.26 -7.94
CA TYR A 25 -11.09 -3.56 -8.13
C TYR A 25 -12.04 -3.72 -6.94
N ARG A 26 -12.04 -4.89 -6.27
CA ARG A 26 -12.85 -5.14 -5.07
C ARG A 26 -12.45 -4.19 -3.93
N THR A 27 -11.16 -4.09 -3.67
CA THR A 27 -10.59 -3.21 -2.64
C THR A 27 -10.87 -1.75 -2.97
N ILE A 28 -10.60 -1.31 -4.20
CA ILE A 28 -10.87 0.07 -4.63
C ILE A 28 -12.34 0.43 -4.42
N LYS A 29 -13.25 -0.49 -4.76
CA LYS A 29 -14.68 -0.30 -4.53
C LYS A 29 -15.02 -0.22 -3.04
N GLN A 30 -14.45 -1.09 -2.21
CA GLN A 30 -14.65 -1.04 -0.75
C GLN A 30 -14.13 0.27 -0.13
N PHE A 31 -12.97 0.76 -0.60
CA PHE A 31 -12.43 2.06 -0.20
C PHE A 31 -13.35 3.22 -0.60
N ALA A 32 -13.84 3.23 -1.85
CA ALA A 32 -14.76 4.26 -2.34
C ALA A 32 -16.13 4.25 -1.64
N LEU A 33 -16.57 3.08 -1.15
CA LEU A 33 -17.83 2.91 -0.43
C LEU A 33 -17.67 2.93 1.11
N GLY A 34 -16.48 3.21 1.63
CA GLY A 34 -16.18 3.12 3.07
C GLY A 34 -17.08 3.97 3.96
N ASP A 35 -17.54 5.12 3.45
CA ASP A 35 -18.48 6.00 4.16
C ASP A 35 -19.86 5.35 4.38
N LYS A 36 -20.31 4.51 3.44
CA LYS A 36 -21.60 3.81 3.51
C LYS A 36 -21.50 2.41 4.09
N ASN A 37 -20.34 1.77 3.98
CA ASN A 37 -20.08 0.39 4.43
C ASN A 37 -18.72 0.32 5.14
N PRO A 38 -18.65 0.73 6.41
CA PRO A 38 -17.39 0.71 7.17
C PRO A 38 -16.84 -0.71 7.35
N GLU A 39 -17.70 -1.73 7.55
CA GLU A 39 -17.27 -3.14 7.62
C GLU A 39 -16.50 -3.58 6.37
N GLY A 40 -16.97 -3.15 5.19
CA GLY A 40 -16.31 -3.46 3.92
C GLY A 40 -14.96 -2.77 3.78
N LEU A 41 -14.78 -1.59 4.38
CA LEU A 41 -13.50 -0.89 4.44
C LEU A 41 -12.51 -1.63 5.34
N PHE A 42 -12.94 -2.07 6.53
CA PHE A 42 -12.09 -2.83 7.47
C PHE A 42 -11.64 -4.16 6.87
N GLU A 43 -12.53 -4.93 6.26
CA GLU A 43 -12.18 -6.17 5.56
C GLU A 43 -11.14 -5.91 4.45
N ALA A 44 -11.28 -4.80 3.73
CA ALA A 44 -10.33 -4.41 2.70
C ALA A 44 -8.95 -4.04 3.28
N LEU A 45 -8.92 -3.32 4.40
CA LEU A 45 -7.71 -2.93 5.11
C LEU A 45 -6.97 -4.15 5.66
N GLU A 46 -7.67 -5.05 6.34
CA GLU A 46 -7.11 -6.31 6.87
C GLU A 46 -6.46 -7.12 5.74
N ARG A 47 -7.14 -7.17 4.58
CA ARG A 47 -6.66 -7.88 3.41
C ARG A 47 -5.43 -7.22 2.76
N VAL A 48 -5.40 -5.89 2.68
CA VAL A 48 -4.27 -5.12 2.13
C VAL A 48 -3.06 -5.17 3.05
N TYR A 49 -3.27 -5.07 4.36
CA TYR A 49 -2.22 -5.03 5.38
C TYR A 49 -1.95 -6.38 6.03
N MET A 50 -2.51 -7.46 5.48
CA MET A 50 -2.23 -8.84 5.89
C MET A 50 -2.54 -9.12 7.37
N GLY A 51 -3.63 -8.55 7.89
CA GLY A 51 -4.03 -8.67 9.30
C GLY A 51 -3.25 -7.79 10.27
N LYS A 52 -2.51 -6.78 9.76
CA LYS A 52 -1.78 -5.80 10.56
C LYS A 52 -2.36 -4.39 10.46
N ASP A 53 -3.57 -4.26 9.92
CA ASP A 53 -4.25 -2.98 9.76
C ASP A 53 -4.45 -2.27 11.09
N GLU A 54 -4.89 -2.95 12.15
CA GLU A 54 -5.05 -2.35 13.48
C GLU A 54 -3.71 -1.79 14.04
N GLU A 55 -2.63 -2.59 13.98
CA GLU A 55 -1.29 -2.17 14.41
C GLU A 55 -0.80 -0.96 13.60
N TYR A 56 -1.05 -0.96 12.30
CA TYR A 56 -0.58 0.12 11.42
C TYR A 56 -1.39 1.40 11.61
N VAL A 57 -2.71 1.28 11.79
CA VAL A 57 -3.61 2.40 12.11
C VAL A 57 -3.19 3.03 13.43
N ASP A 58 -2.93 2.23 14.46
CA ASP A 58 -2.48 2.74 15.77
C ASP A 58 -1.16 3.51 15.66
N ARG A 59 -0.18 2.96 14.94
CA ARG A 59 1.13 3.61 14.71
C ARG A 59 1.05 4.93 13.96
N VAL A 60 0.12 5.08 13.02
CA VAL A 60 -0.04 6.34 12.28
C VAL A 60 -0.87 7.38 13.04
N GLY A 61 -1.28 7.09 14.28
CA GLY A 61 -2.07 8.01 15.12
C GLY A 61 -3.57 7.81 14.99
N GLY A 62 -4.02 6.61 14.66
CA GLY A 62 -5.43 6.25 14.51
C GLY A 62 -6.01 6.57 13.13
N MET A 63 -7.34 6.68 13.07
CA MET A 63 -8.08 6.92 11.83
C MET A 63 -7.66 8.19 11.10
N ASP A 64 -7.24 9.24 11.82
CA ASP A 64 -6.71 10.47 11.24
C ASP A 64 -5.43 10.24 10.41
N GLY A 65 -4.62 9.23 10.77
CA GLY A 65 -3.41 8.83 10.04
C GLY A 65 -3.64 7.85 8.90
N LEU A 66 -4.81 7.21 8.84
CA LEU A 66 -5.11 6.15 7.88
C LEU A 66 -5.03 6.62 6.42
N ALA A 67 -5.45 7.86 6.14
CA ALA A 67 -5.32 8.43 4.80
C ALA A 67 -3.86 8.49 4.35
N LYS A 68 -2.94 8.90 5.24
CA LYS A 68 -1.50 8.97 4.96
C LYS A 68 -0.89 7.58 4.76
N LEU A 69 -1.31 6.60 5.58
CA LEU A 69 -0.88 5.21 5.44
C LEU A 69 -1.25 4.63 4.07
N ASN A 70 -2.49 4.86 3.62
CA ASN A 70 -2.98 4.39 2.32
C ASN A 70 -2.32 5.11 1.15
N ASP A 71 -2.08 6.41 1.26
CA ASP A 71 -1.38 7.19 0.23
C ASP A 71 0.06 6.70 0.05
N ALA A 72 0.79 6.51 1.16
CA ALA A 72 2.15 5.98 1.14
C ALA A 72 2.22 4.55 0.57
N ALA A 73 1.27 3.68 0.93
CA ALA A 73 1.15 2.33 0.36
C ALA A 73 0.92 2.40 -1.15
N THR A 74 -0.01 3.25 -1.61
CA THR A 74 -0.34 3.44 -3.02
C THR A 74 0.85 3.98 -3.81
N ALA A 75 1.57 4.96 -3.25
CA ALA A 75 2.77 5.53 -3.83
C ALA A 75 3.86 4.45 -3.98
N ALA A 76 4.09 3.63 -2.96
CA ALA A 76 5.08 2.56 -3.00
C ALA A 76 4.74 1.48 -4.04
N VAL A 77 3.47 1.11 -4.17
CA VAL A 77 3.00 0.16 -5.18
C VAL A 77 3.18 0.74 -6.59
N LYS A 78 2.79 2.00 -6.82
CA LYS A 78 3.00 2.70 -8.10
C LYS A 78 4.49 2.83 -8.45
N ALA A 79 5.34 3.14 -7.47
CA ALA A 79 6.79 3.24 -7.65
C ALA A 79 7.40 1.88 -8.03
N LYS A 80 6.97 0.77 -7.40
CA LYS A 80 7.42 -0.58 -7.76
C LYS A 80 6.99 -0.96 -9.18
N ASN A 81 5.81 -0.54 -9.62
CA ASN A 81 5.33 -0.74 -11.00
C ASN A 81 6.13 0.11 -12.01
N SER A 82 6.48 1.35 -11.64
CA SER A 82 7.28 2.26 -12.47
C SER A 82 8.77 1.86 -12.55
N SER A 83 9.31 1.27 -11.48
CA SER A 83 10.71 0.82 -11.42
C SER A 83 11.02 -0.41 -12.28
N GLY A 84 9.99 -1.03 -12.88
CA GLY A 84 10.13 -2.01 -13.96
C GLY A 84 10.48 -1.38 -15.32
N SER A 85 10.36 -0.06 -15.47
CA SER A 85 10.60 0.65 -16.73
C SER A 85 11.84 1.56 -16.67
N SER A 86 12.91 1.12 -16.02
CA SER A 86 14.22 1.78 -16.15
C SER A 86 15.36 0.92 -15.60
N ARG A 87 15.49 -0.33 -16.08
CA ARG A 87 16.74 -1.09 -15.94
C ARG A 87 17.01 -2.03 -17.11
N ALA A 88 16.86 -1.51 -18.33
CA ALA A 88 17.39 -2.13 -19.54
C ALA A 88 18.13 -1.10 -20.42
N SER A 89 18.84 -0.14 -19.80
CA SER A 89 19.72 0.78 -20.53
C SER A 89 20.97 1.08 -19.70
N ARG A 90 21.93 0.16 -19.71
CA ARG A 90 23.35 0.35 -19.38
C ARG A 90 24.07 -0.91 -19.88
N SER A 91 24.41 -0.93 -21.17
CA SER A 91 25.78 -0.69 -21.68
C SER A 91 26.82 -1.56 -20.96
N THR A 92 27.36 -2.55 -21.67
CA THR A 92 28.79 -2.68 -22.05
C THR A 92 29.03 -4.07 -22.63
N GLY A 93 29.31 -4.16 -23.92
CA GLY A 93 29.66 -5.40 -24.61
C GLY A 93 30.63 -5.12 -25.75
N THR A 94 31.90 -5.03 -25.38
CA THR A 94 33.12 -5.16 -26.19
C THR A 94 32.98 -5.99 -27.47
N LYS A 95 33.37 -5.41 -28.61
CA LYS A 95 34.48 -5.90 -29.44
C LYS A 95 34.92 -4.87 -30.47
#